data_AF-A0A353GZK1-F1
#
_entry.id   AF-A0A353GZK1-F1
#
_cell.length_a   1.000
_cell.length_b   1.000
_cell.length_c   1.000
_cell.angle_alpha   90.00
_cell.angle_beta   90.00
_cell.angle_gamma   90.00
#
_symmetry.space_group_name_H-M   'P 1'
#
loop_
_entity.id
_entity.type
_entity.pdbx_description
1 polymer ?
#
loop_
_entity_poly.entity_id
_entity_poly.type
_entity_poly.pdbx_seq_one_letter_code
_entity_poly.pdbx_strand_id
1 'polypeptide(L)'
;PLTQMVDPEAKRNLIGEVFIQVVRKTAESLHLDFDNTFWAQGTLRPDLIESGNPDVSSHAHKIKTHHNDVDIVRKARERGLVIETNWDWHKDEVRQVARSLGIDESIASRQPFPGPGLAVRLMCNDGTNVVTAEQTNKFKQLMEQIGAGNDGQVVPIHTVGVQGDCRSYRYLAVASGRGMDFDWEQLYHIGKTLPNQVDFINRVAYVLNQRKLSGPIITYPMYINRENVDLLREVDDIVVKKLNRKPVSQVFAVLLPMGVDTSRPKKYSVAIRTIITNDFMTGRPAFIGGDISKEIMMELVAEIEHSLPEIDLILYDVTSKPPATVEWQ
;
A
#
# COMPACT_ATOMS: atom_id res chain seq x y z
N PRO A 1 5.25 11.10 -18.68
CA PRO A 1 5.77 9.71 -18.47
C PRO A 1 4.98 8.92 -17.42
N LEU A 2 4.78 9.45 -16.21
CA LEU A 2 4.09 8.74 -15.12
C LEU A 2 2.66 8.27 -15.48
N THR A 3 1.96 9.04 -16.30
CA THR A 3 0.58 8.78 -16.76
C THR A 3 0.44 7.61 -17.74
N GLN A 4 1.54 6.95 -18.10
CA GLN A 4 1.58 5.78 -19.00
C GLN A 4 2.22 4.56 -18.34
N MET A 5 2.64 4.66 -17.08
CA MET A 5 3.35 3.60 -16.38
C MET A 5 2.40 2.74 -15.53
N VAL A 6 2.54 1.43 -15.66
CA VAL A 6 1.87 0.44 -14.80
C VAL A 6 2.81 -0.18 -13.76
N ASP A 7 4.09 -0.34 -14.12
CA ASP A 7 5.11 -0.96 -13.28
C ASP A 7 5.43 -0.10 -12.02
N PRO A 8 5.24 -0.63 -10.80
CA PRO A 8 5.50 0.08 -9.55
C PRO A 8 6.93 0.58 -9.39
N GLU A 9 7.93 -0.22 -9.77
CA GLU A 9 9.34 0.15 -9.60
C GLU A 9 9.71 1.28 -10.58
N ALA A 10 9.23 1.22 -11.83
CA ALA A 10 9.37 2.30 -12.80
C ALA A 10 8.72 3.61 -12.30
N LYS A 11 7.52 3.54 -11.70
CA LYS A 11 6.88 4.71 -11.07
C LYS A 11 7.75 5.29 -9.96
N ARG A 12 8.26 4.44 -9.05
CA ARG A 12 9.14 4.85 -7.94
C ARG A 12 10.39 5.55 -8.45
N ASN A 13 11.06 4.93 -9.41
CA ASN A 13 12.29 5.46 -9.99
C ASN A 13 12.05 6.82 -10.65
N LEU A 14 11.00 6.95 -11.47
CA LEU A 14 10.67 8.22 -12.10
C LEU A 14 10.33 9.31 -11.08
N ILE A 15 9.55 8.98 -10.04
CA ILE A 15 9.20 9.96 -9.00
C ILE A 15 10.45 10.40 -8.24
N GLY A 16 11.34 9.47 -7.90
CA GLY A 16 12.62 9.78 -7.26
C GLY A 16 13.51 10.67 -8.13
N GLU A 17 13.59 10.39 -9.43
CA GLU A 17 14.34 11.19 -10.39
C GLU A 17 13.81 12.62 -10.48
N VAL A 18 12.50 12.77 -10.69
CA VAL A 18 11.87 14.08 -10.76
C VAL A 18 12.04 14.85 -9.44
N PHE A 19 11.97 14.17 -8.30
CA PHE A 19 12.21 14.78 -6.99
C PHE A 19 13.61 15.39 -6.91
N ILE A 20 14.67 14.62 -7.23
CA ILE A 20 16.04 15.14 -7.19
C ILE A 20 16.26 16.28 -8.19
N GLN A 21 15.68 16.19 -9.39
CA GLN A 21 15.75 17.29 -10.37
C GLN A 21 15.12 18.58 -9.82
N VAL A 22 13.98 18.48 -9.14
CA VAL A 22 13.30 19.63 -8.52
C VAL A 22 14.12 20.19 -7.36
N VAL A 23 14.67 19.33 -6.50
CA VAL A 23 15.54 19.77 -5.37
C VAL A 23 16.76 20.52 -5.91
N ARG A 24 17.42 20.00 -6.95
CA ARG A 24 18.57 20.69 -7.58
C ARG A 24 18.18 22.06 -8.12
N LYS A 25 17.12 22.15 -8.93
CA LYS A 25 16.63 23.43 -9.46
C LYS A 25 16.28 24.42 -8.35
N THR A 26 15.72 23.93 -7.24
CA THR A 26 15.38 24.75 -6.08
C THR A 26 16.64 25.26 -5.39
N ALA A 27 17.65 24.42 -5.18
CA ALA A 27 18.93 24.83 -4.61
C ALA A 27 19.62 25.90 -5.47
N GLU A 28 19.66 25.69 -6.80
CA GLU A 28 20.18 26.66 -7.77
C GLU A 28 19.44 28.00 -7.70
N SER A 29 18.10 28.00 -7.60
CA SER A 29 17.30 29.22 -7.46
C SER A 29 17.53 29.97 -6.15
N LEU A 30 18.00 29.26 -5.12
CA LEU A 30 18.38 29.82 -3.82
C LEU A 30 19.86 30.22 -3.77
N HIS A 31 20.58 30.13 -4.90
CA HIS A 31 22.02 30.36 -5.01
C HIS A 31 22.86 29.48 -4.08
N LEU A 32 22.36 28.27 -3.78
CA LEU A 32 23.09 27.25 -3.03
C LEU A 32 23.91 26.39 -3.98
N ASP A 33 25.16 26.12 -3.60
CA ASP A 33 25.99 25.14 -4.28
C ASP A 33 25.51 23.73 -3.90
N PHE A 34 24.67 23.16 -4.75
CA PHE A 34 24.06 21.84 -4.53
C PHE A 34 25.08 20.75 -4.23
N ASP A 35 26.27 20.82 -4.84
CA ASP A 35 27.31 19.80 -4.72
C ASP A 35 28.17 19.98 -3.47
N ASN A 36 28.16 21.15 -2.81
CA ASN A 36 28.96 21.42 -1.60
C ASN A 36 28.14 21.83 -0.37
N THR A 37 26.82 21.89 -0.49
CA THR A 37 25.91 22.16 0.64
C THR A 37 25.67 20.89 1.44
N PHE A 38 25.49 21.01 2.76
CA PHE A 38 25.09 19.89 3.62
C PHE A 38 23.61 19.53 3.44
N TRP A 39 23.31 18.23 3.48
CA TRP A 39 21.98 17.67 3.33
C TRP A 39 21.54 17.07 4.65
N ALA A 40 20.57 17.69 5.33
CA ALA A 40 19.96 17.10 6.53
C ALA A 40 18.84 16.14 6.14
N GLN A 41 18.91 14.89 6.58
CA GLN A 41 17.89 13.87 6.36
C GLN A 41 17.38 13.31 7.70
N GLY A 42 16.05 13.11 7.79
CA GLY A 42 15.41 12.53 8.96
C GLY A 42 15.40 11.00 8.99
N THR A 43 16.33 10.35 8.26
CA THR A 43 16.40 8.88 8.10
C THR A 43 16.45 8.18 9.45
N LEU A 44 15.67 7.11 9.62
CA LEU A 44 15.69 6.26 10.81
C LEU A 44 16.52 5.00 10.58
N ARG A 45 16.91 4.34 11.68
CA ARG A 45 17.68 3.08 11.64
C ARG A 45 17.07 1.99 10.73
N PRO A 46 15.75 1.71 10.76
CA PRO A 46 15.15 0.68 9.90
C PRO A 46 15.29 0.98 8.40
N ASP A 47 15.24 2.26 8.01
CA ASP A 47 15.34 2.68 6.61
C ASP A 47 16.76 2.46 6.06
N LEU A 48 17.79 2.54 6.91
CA LEU A 48 19.18 2.21 6.57
C LEU A 48 19.39 0.70 6.33
N ILE A 49 18.63 -0.14 7.04
CA ILE A 49 18.65 -1.60 6.86
C ILE A 49 17.94 -1.97 5.55
N GLU A 50 16.74 -1.44 5.29
CA GLU A 50 15.99 -1.72 4.06
C GLU A 50 16.67 -1.18 2.79
N SER A 51 17.42 -0.08 2.89
CA SER A 51 18.18 0.49 1.76
C SER A 51 19.49 -0.27 1.45
N GLY A 52 19.82 -1.30 2.24
CA GLY A 52 21.03 -2.10 2.04
C GLY A 52 22.31 -1.31 2.29
N ASN A 53 22.30 -0.38 3.26
CA ASN A 53 23.49 0.39 3.62
C ASN A 53 24.63 -0.58 4.04
N PRO A 54 25.82 -0.51 3.42
CA PRO A 54 26.96 -1.37 3.75
C PRO A 54 27.46 -1.24 5.20
N ASP A 55 27.17 -0.12 5.88
CA ASP A 55 27.55 0.08 7.29
C ASP A 55 26.66 -0.70 8.28
N VAL A 56 25.50 -1.19 7.83
CA VAL A 56 24.49 -1.87 8.69
C VAL A 56 24.07 -3.24 8.13
N SER A 57 24.26 -3.51 6.84
CA SER A 57 23.92 -4.79 6.20
C SER A 57 25.06 -5.29 5.32
N SER A 58 25.50 -6.53 5.54
CA SER A 58 26.57 -7.18 4.75
C SER A 58 26.05 -7.92 3.51
N HIS A 59 24.73 -8.02 3.32
CA HIS A 59 24.09 -8.97 2.38
C HIS A 59 23.00 -8.36 1.47
N ALA A 60 23.09 -7.07 1.13
CA ALA A 60 22.22 -6.51 0.09
C ALA A 60 22.82 -6.76 -1.30
N HIS A 61 22.34 -7.80 -1.99
CA HIS A 61 22.68 -8.03 -3.39
C HIS A 61 22.15 -6.87 -4.25
N LYS A 62 23.05 -5.96 -4.63
CA LYS A 62 22.83 -4.85 -5.55
C LYS A 62 22.23 -5.35 -6.87
N ILE A 63 20.95 -5.10 -7.09
CA ILE A 63 20.42 -5.04 -8.47
C ILE A 63 20.92 -3.70 -9.03
N LYS A 64 22.00 -3.78 -9.81
CA LYS A 64 22.58 -2.64 -10.52
C LYS A 64 21.62 -2.22 -11.64
N THR A 65 20.76 -1.25 -11.37
CA THR A 65 20.26 -0.34 -12.40
C THR A 65 20.82 1.05 -12.10
N HIS A 66 21.52 1.62 -13.08
CA HIS A 66 22.11 2.95 -13.01
C HIS A 66 21.00 3.99 -12.90
N HIS A 67 20.56 4.32 -11.68
CA HIS A 67 19.73 5.48 -11.42
C HIS A 67 20.63 6.61 -10.91
N ASN A 68 20.73 7.68 -11.70
CA ASN A 68 21.55 8.86 -11.42
C ASN A 68 21.24 9.52 -10.06
N ASP A 69 20.06 9.26 -9.50
CA ASP A 69 19.54 9.90 -8.28
C ASP A 69 19.95 9.18 -6.99
N VAL A 70 20.00 7.84 -6.99
CA VAL A 70 20.58 7.09 -5.86
C VAL A 70 22.09 7.33 -5.82
N ASP A 71 22.71 7.47 -7.00
CA ASP A 71 24.12 7.81 -7.12
C ASP A 71 24.44 9.21 -6.57
N ILE A 72 23.52 10.19 -6.66
CA ILE A 72 23.81 11.54 -6.14
C ILE A 72 23.85 11.58 -4.62
N VAL A 73 22.86 10.94 -3.97
CA VAL A 73 22.81 10.85 -2.51
C VAL A 73 23.98 10.01 -2.01
N ARG A 74 24.32 8.92 -2.71
CA ARG A 74 25.48 8.10 -2.37
C ARG A 74 26.79 8.89 -2.46
N LYS A 75 27.03 9.63 -3.54
CA LYS A 75 28.23 10.47 -3.70
C LYS A 75 28.29 11.59 -2.65
N ALA A 76 27.16 12.22 -2.33
CA ALA A 76 27.10 13.22 -1.26
C ALA A 76 27.45 12.60 0.11
N ARG A 77 26.95 11.39 0.38
CA ARG A 77 27.26 10.62 1.59
C ARG A 77 28.74 10.23 1.68
N GLU A 78 29.31 9.71 0.59
CA GLU A 78 30.74 9.38 0.48
C GLU A 78 31.64 10.60 0.72
N ARG A 79 31.15 11.81 0.39
CA ARG A 79 31.84 13.09 0.63
C ARG A 79 31.58 13.69 2.02
N GLY A 80 30.79 13.02 2.87
CA GLY A 80 30.46 13.50 4.22
C GLY A 80 29.49 14.69 4.26
N LEU A 81 28.73 14.92 3.18
CA LEU A 81 27.79 16.04 3.09
C LEU A 81 26.39 15.70 3.60
N VAL A 82 26.07 14.43 3.83
CA VAL A 82 24.77 13.98 4.34
C VAL A 82 24.81 13.87 5.87
N ILE A 83 23.93 14.59 6.55
CA ILE A 83 23.74 14.56 8.00
C ILE A 83 22.41 13.86 8.29
N GLU A 84 22.46 12.68 8.89
CA GLU A 84 21.27 11.94 9.29
C GLU A 84 21.06 12.14 10.79
N THR A 85 20.07 12.94 11.19
CA THR A 85 19.96 13.36 12.60
C THR A 85 19.32 12.31 13.50
N ASN A 86 18.58 11.36 12.91
CA ASN A 86 17.72 10.43 13.63
C ASN A 86 18.15 8.95 13.44
N TRP A 87 19.37 8.72 12.95
CA TRP A 87 19.82 7.40 12.50
C TRP A 87 19.85 6.34 13.60
N ASP A 88 19.95 6.74 14.87
CA ASP A 88 19.99 5.85 16.05
C ASP A 88 18.69 5.91 16.87
N TRP A 89 17.62 6.50 16.34
CA TRP A 89 16.35 6.66 17.06
C TRP A 89 15.27 5.73 16.55
N HIS A 90 14.43 5.28 17.47
CA HIS A 90 13.15 4.64 17.19
C HIS A 90 12.07 5.70 16.92
N LYS A 91 10.99 5.30 16.21
CA LYS A 91 9.88 6.21 15.86
C LYS A 91 9.26 6.90 17.07
N ASP A 92 9.15 6.21 18.20
CA ASP A 92 8.53 6.77 19.40
C ASP A 92 9.42 7.83 20.07
N GLU A 93 10.75 7.71 19.95
CA GLU A 93 11.71 8.70 20.43
C GLU A 93 11.66 9.97 19.57
N VAL A 94 11.59 9.81 18.24
CA VAL A 94 11.40 10.94 17.31
C VAL A 94 10.13 11.72 17.65
N ARG A 95 9.04 11.03 18.00
CA ARG A 95 7.80 11.67 18.44
C ARG A 95 7.94 12.41 19.76
N GLN A 96 8.67 11.86 20.72
CA GLN A 96 8.95 12.55 21.99
C GLN A 96 9.76 13.83 21.75
N VAL A 97 10.78 13.77 20.90
CA VAL A 97 11.57 14.95 20.53
C VAL A 97 10.71 15.98 19.82
N ALA A 98 9.86 15.58 18.88
CA ALA A 98 8.92 16.48 18.21
C ALA A 98 8.04 17.24 19.22
N ARG A 99 7.51 16.56 20.24
CA ARG A 99 6.72 17.20 21.32
C ARG A 99 7.55 18.16 22.15
N SER A 100 8.78 17.79 22.51
CA SER A 100 9.69 18.66 23.26
C SER A 100 10.08 19.92 22.47
N LEU A 101 10.08 19.84 21.14
CA LEU A 101 10.29 20.99 20.25
C LEU A 101 9.02 21.84 20.04
N GLY A 102 7.90 21.48 20.67
CA GLY A 102 6.62 22.20 20.55
C GLY A 102 5.89 21.95 19.23
N ILE A 103 6.22 20.87 18.50
CA ILE A 103 5.48 20.49 17.29
C ILE A 103 4.09 19.98 17.71
N ASP A 104 3.07 20.45 17.00
CA ASP A 104 1.68 20.07 17.25
C ASP A 104 1.46 18.55 17.20
N GLU A 105 0.62 18.02 18.10
CA GLU A 105 0.36 16.59 18.21
C GLU A 105 -0.21 16.00 16.91
N SER A 106 -0.99 16.76 16.14
CA SER A 106 -1.53 16.32 14.85
C SER A 106 -0.46 16.09 13.78
N ILE A 107 0.71 16.72 13.94
CA ILE A 107 1.89 16.54 13.09
C ILE A 107 2.79 15.45 13.67
N ALA A 108 3.11 15.53 14.97
CA ALA A 108 4.00 14.58 15.63
C ALA A 108 3.46 13.13 15.59
N SER A 109 2.15 12.95 15.73
CA SER A 109 1.50 11.64 15.69
C SER A 109 0.89 11.27 14.34
N ARG A 110 1.22 12.02 13.27
CA ARG A 110 0.75 11.68 11.92
C ARG A 110 1.22 10.28 11.53
N GLN A 111 0.33 9.51 10.89
CA GLN A 111 0.69 8.21 10.34
C GLN A 111 1.72 8.36 9.20
N PRO A 112 2.58 7.36 8.95
CA PRO A 112 3.49 7.39 7.82
C PRO A 112 2.76 7.55 6.48
N PHE A 113 3.40 8.24 5.54
CA PHE A 113 2.94 8.38 4.18
C PHE A 113 4.09 8.08 3.22
N PRO A 114 3.91 7.22 2.20
CA PRO A 114 5.01 6.79 1.35
C PRO A 114 5.53 7.95 0.49
N GLY A 115 6.83 7.95 0.18
CA GLY A 115 7.47 8.96 -0.68
C GLY A 115 6.81 9.13 -2.06
N PRO A 116 6.52 8.03 -2.80
CA PRO A 116 5.74 8.08 -4.04
C PRO A 116 4.28 8.52 -3.86
N GLY A 117 3.80 8.64 -2.63
CA GLY A 117 2.45 9.03 -2.27
C GLY A 117 1.38 8.15 -2.88
N LEU A 118 0.34 8.77 -3.44
CA LEU A 118 -0.80 8.06 -4.01
C LEU A 118 -0.47 7.23 -5.26
N ALA A 119 0.71 7.44 -5.88
CA ALA A 119 1.10 6.70 -7.09
C ALA A 119 1.22 5.18 -6.87
N VAL A 120 1.49 4.76 -5.62
CA VAL A 120 1.56 3.35 -5.19
C VAL A 120 0.25 2.84 -4.55
N ARG A 121 -0.76 3.71 -4.43
CA ARG A 121 -2.11 3.38 -3.96
C ARG A 121 -3.14 3.37 -5.09
N LEU A 122 -2.72 3.71 -6.31
CA LEU A 122 -3.52 3.60 -7.53
C LEU A 122 -3.01 2.40 -8.33
N MET A 123 -3.80 1.34 -8.36
CA MET A 123 -3.43 0.05 -8.97
C MET A 123 -3.52 0.12 -10.49
N CYS A 124 -2.53 0.74 -11.11
CA CYS A 124 -2.46 0.81 -12.57
C CYS A 124 -2.40 -0.58 -13.19
N ASN A 125 -3.14 -0.75 -14.28
CA ASN A 125 -3.30 -2.01 -14.99
C ASN A 125 -3.38 -1.70 -16.49
N ASP A 126 -2.66 -2.43 -17.33
CA ASP A 126 -2.74 -2.29 -18.79
C ASP A 126 -3.74 -3.27 -19.41
N GLY A 127 -4.29 -4.19 -18.60
CA GLY A 127 -5.24 -5.21 -19.04
C GLY A 127 -4.56 -6.45 -19.66
N THR A 128 -3.23 -6.59 -19.54
CA THR A 128 -2.49 -7.71 -20.13
C THR A 128 -2.35 -8.91 -19.19
N ASN A 129 -2.53 -8.71 -17.89
CA ASN A 129 -2.45 -9.77 -16.88
C ASN A 129 -3.59 -10.79 -17.08
N VAL A 130 -3.25 -12.09 -17.02
CA VAL A 130 -4.22 -13.18 -17.20
C VAL A 130 -4.04 -14.23 -16.11
N VAL A 131 -5.11 -14.50 -15.37
CA VAL A 131 -5.18 -15.63 -14.44
C VAL A 131 -5.46 -16.90 -15.25
N THR A 132 -4.62 -17.92 -15.12
CA THR A 132 -4.80 -19.17 -15.87
C THR A 132 -5.96 -20.00 -15.31
N ALA A 133 -6.50 -20.91 -16.14
CA ALA A 133 -7.53 -21.84 -15.69
C ALA A 133 -7.01 -22.76 -14.56
N GLU A 134 -5.73 -23.13 -14.61
CA GLU A 134 -5.08 -23.92 -13.55
C GLU A 134 -5.04 -23.16 -12.22
N GLN A 135 -4.60 -21.90 -12.23
CA GLN A 135 -4.59 -21.03 -11.05
C GLN A 135 -6.00 -20.84 -10.48
N THR A 136 -6.98 -20.62 -11.37
CA THR A 136 -8.39 -20.48 -11.00
C THR A 136 -8.92 -21.75 -10.32
N ASN A 137 -8.64 -22.92 -10.89
CA ASN A 137 -9.10 -24.20 -10.34
C ASN A 137 -8.43 -24.51 -9.00
N LYS A 138 -7.11 -24.28 -8.88
CA LYS A 138 -6.36 -24.46 -7.64
C LYS A 138 -6.87 -23.53 -6.53
N PHE A 139 -7.17 -22.27 -6.87
CA PHE A 139 -7.79 -21.33 -5.94
C PHE A 139 -9.16 -21.81 -5.47
N LYS A 140 -10.03 -22.26 -6.38
CA LYS A 140 -11.38 -22.76 -6.03
C LYS A 140 -11.32 -23.96 -5.10
N GLN A 141 -10.48 -24.94 -5.41
CA GLN A 141 -10.27 -26.12 -4.54
C GLN A 141 -9.81 -25.73 -3.15
N LEU A 142 -8.91 -24.75 -3.05
CA LEU A 142 -8.45 -24.26 -1.76
C LEU A 142 -9.56 -23.53 -1.01
N MET A 143 -10.30 -22.64 -1.67
CA MET A 143 -11.45 -21.95 -1.07
C MET A 143 -12.55 -22.91 -0.61
N GLU A 144 -12.79 -24.02 -1.29
CA GLU A 144 -13.70 -25.07 -0.81
C GLU A 144 -13.23 -25.70 0.51
N GLN A 145 -11.91 -25.81 0.71
CA GLN A 145 -11.32 -26.40 1.92
C GLN A 145 -11.26 -25.41 3.09
N ILE A 146 -10.86 -24.15 2.85
CA ILE A 146 -10.57 -23.17 3.91
C ILE A 146 -11.53 -21.98 3.96
N GLY A 147 -12.40 -21.82 2.95
CA GLY A 147 -13.24 -20.65 2.78
C GLY A 147 -14.40 -20.55 3.77
N ALA A 148 -14.75 -21.66 4.45
CA ALA A 148 -15.78 -21.69 5.50
C ALA A 148 -17.13 -21.06 5.08
N GLY A 149 -17.56 -21.30 3.85
CA GLY A 149 -18.79 -20.73 3.28
C GLY A 149 -18.64 -19.36 2.62
N ASN A 150 -17.43 -18.79 2.59
CA ASN A 150 -17.09 -17.68 1.72
C ASN A 150 -16.74 -18.18 0.31
N ASP A 151 -17.12 -17.40 -0.69
CA ASP A 151 -16.71 -17.57 -2.09
C ASP A 151 -15.54 -16.63 -2.40
N GLY A 152 -14.92 -16.78 -3.57
CA GLY A 152 -13.90 -15.84 -4.00
C GLY A 152 -13.47 -15.99 -5.45
N GLN A 153 -12.68 -15.03 -5.89
CA GLN A 153 -12.11 -14.99 -7.24
C GLN A 153 -10.66 -14.48 -7.17
N VAL A 154 -9.79 -15.00 -8.03
CA VAL A 154 -8.47 -14.43 -8.27
C VAL A 154 -8.62 -13.38 -9.35
N VAL A 155 -8.15 -12.16 -9.09
CA VAL A 155 -8.27 -11.06 -10.05
C VAL A 155 -6.91 -10.77 -10.69
N PRO A 156 -6.87 -10.42 -12.00
CA PRO A 156 -5.63 -10.14 -12.73
C PRO A 156 -5.02 -8.76 -12.37
N ILE A 157 -4.91 -8.48 -11.07
CA ILE A 157 -4.23 -7.30 -10.53
C ILE A 157 -3.08 -7.80 -9.66
N HIS A 158 -1.86 -7.41 -10.00
CA HIS A 158 -0.70 -7.72 -9.19
C HIS A 158 -0.58 -6.78 -7.99
N THR A 159 -0.28 -7.35 -6.82
CA THR A 159 0.02 -6.65 -5.59
C THR A 159 1.40 -7.04 -5.09
N VAL A 160 2.10 -6.11 -4.44
CA VAL A 160 3.41 -6.37 -3.86
C VAL A 160 3.29 -7.19 -2.56
N GLY A 161 4.16 -8.17 -2.43
CA GLY A 161 4.35 -9.01 -1.26
C GLY A 161 5.82 -9.12 -0.89
N VAL A 162 6.08 -9.74 0.25
CA VAL A 162 7.43 -10.04 0.73
C VAL A 162 7.51 -11.52 1.10
N GLN A 163 8.44 -12.23 0.49
CA GLN A 163 8.75 -13.63 0.82
C GLN A 163 10.26 -13.75 1.04
N GLY A 164 10.64 -14.03 2.29
CA GLY A 164 12.03 -13.91 2.72
C GLY A 164 12.51 -12.47 2.55
N ASP A 165 13.65 -12.28 1.89
CA ASP A 165 14.27 -10.97 1.68
C ASP A 165 13.90 -10.32 0.33
N CYS A 166 13.05 -10.98 -0.47
CA CYS A 166 12.70 -10.54 -1.82
C CYS A 166 11.26 -10.01 -1.91
N ARG A 167 11.08 -8.96 -2.72
CA ARG A 167 9.76 -8.53 -3.17
C ARG A 167 9.21 -9.50 -4.21
N SER A 168 7.91 -9.77 -4.14
CA SER A 168 7.16 -10.51 -5.15
C SER A 168 6.00 -9.66 -5.66
N TYR A 169 5.61 -9.85 -6.92
CA TYR A 169 4.40 -9.27 -7.50
C TYR A 169 3.50 -10.40 -7.98
N ARG A 170 2.34 -10.56 -7.35
CA ARG A 170 1.42 -11.69 -7.56
C ARG A 170 -0.03 -11.25 -7.44
N TYR A 171 -0.96 -12.09 -7.86
CA TYR A 171 -2.37 -11.72 -7.95
C TYR A 171 -3.00 -11.39 -6.59
N LEU A 172 -4.04 -10.56 -6.66
CA LEU A 172 -4.99 -10.33 -5.59
C LEU A 172 -6.07 -11.42 -5.62
N ALA A 173 -6.39 -11.97 -4.45
CA ALA A 173 -7.62 -12.72 -4.24
C ALA A 173 -8.69 -11.83 -3.62
N VAL A 174 -9.92 -11.95 -4.12
CA VAL A 174 -11.09 -11.25 -3.59
C VAL A 174 -12.05 -12.29 -3.04
N ALA A 175 -12.26 -12.28 -1.73
CA ALA A 175 -13.23 -13.10 -1.03
C ALA A 175 -14.56 -12.35 -0.85
N SER A 176 -15.67 -13.08 -0.81
CA SER A 176 -17.02 -12.53 -0.63
C SER A 176 -17.90 -13.52 0.14
N GLY A 177 -19.01 -13.06 0.73
CA GLY A 177 -19.89 -13.97 1.48
C GLY A 177 -21.03 -13.28 2.24
N ARG A 178 -20.86 -13.01 3.53
CA ARG A 178 -21.90 -12.45 4.38
C ARG A 178 -21.94 -10.92 4.42
N GLY A 179 -21.11 -10.24 3.62
CA GLY A 179 -20.92 -8.78 3.72
C GLY A 179 -20.48 -8.43 5.15
N MET A 180 -21.03 -7.39 5.76
CA MET A 180 -20.69 -6.97 7.14
C MET A 180 -20.96 -8.01 8.26
N ASP A 181 -21.68 -9.10 7.98
CA ASP A 181 -21.94 -10.20 8.92
C ASP A 181 -20.88 -11.34 8.83
N PHE A 182 -19.68 -11.03 8.33
CA PHE A 182 -18.58 -11.98 8.25
C PHE A 182 -18.10 -12.47 9.62
N ASP A 183 -17.38 -13.59 9.62
CA ASP A 183 -16.59 -14.06 10.77
C ASP A 183 -15.14 -13.64 10.56
N TRP A 184 -14.63 -12.80 11.45
CA TRP A 184 -13.29 -12.23 11.33
C TRP A 184 -12.19 -13.28 11.47
N GLU A 185 -12.36 -14.27 12.35
CA GLU A 185 -11.34 -15.32 12.54
C GLU A 185 -11.18 -16.16 11.28
N GLN A 186 -12.30 -16.45 10.60
CA GLN A 186 -12.31 -17.14 9.32
C GLN A 186 -11.64 -16.29 8.23
N LEU A 187 -11.99 -15.01 8.10
CA LEU A 187 -11.37 -14.13 7.10
C LEU A 187 -9.86 -13.97 7.33
N TYR A 188 -9.45 -13.82 8.59
CA TYR A 188 -8.05 -13.73 8.96
C TYR A 188 -7.31 -15.05 8.67
N HIS A 189 -7.96 -16.19 8.90
CA HIS A 189 -7.43 -17.50 8.53
C HIS A 189 -7.24 -17.61 7.00
N ILE A 190 -8.23 -17.22 6.19
CA ILE A 190 -8.11 -17.22 4.73
C ILE A 190 -6.97 -16.29 4.29
N GLY A 191 -6.92 -15.06 4.81
CA GLY A 191 -5.88 -14.07 4.50
C GLY A 191 -4.46 -14.53 4.84
N LYS A 192 -4.31 -15.38 5.86
CA LYS A 192 -3.01 -15.98 6.22
C LYS A 192 -2.70 -17.23 5.41
N THR A 193 -3.66 -18.13 5.25
CA THR A 193 -3.42 -19.46 4.69
C THR A 193 -3.25 -19.40 3.18
N LEU A 194 -4.08 -18.63 2.49
CA LEU A 194 -4.16 -18.65 1.04
C LEU A 194 -2.83 -18.23 0.36
N PRO A 195 -2.21 -17.09 0.69
CA PRO A 195 -0.96 -16.69 0.04
C PRO A 195 0.26 -17.54 0.48
N ASN A 196 0.12 -18.38 1.51
CA ASN A 196 1.16 -19.31 1.95
C ASN A 196 1.04 -20.69 1.28
N GLN A 197 -0.14 -21.06 0.74
CA GLN A 197 -0.36 -22.33 0.06
C GLN A 197 -0.25 -22.24 -1.47
N VAL A 198 -0.33 -21.03 -2.01
CA VAL A 198 -0.12 -20.79 -3.43
C VAL A 198 0.96 -19.75 -3.69
N ASP A 199 1.66 -19.91 -4.80
CA ASP A 199 2.78 -19.08 -5.24
C ASP A 199 2.37 -17.98 -6.23
N PHE A 200 1.07 -17.81 -6.49
CA PHE A 200 0.54 -16.81 -7.42
C PHE A 200 -0.38 -15.78 -6.76
N ILE A 201 -0.52 -15.81 -5.42
CA ILE A 201 -1.29 -14.81 -4.66
C ILE A 201 -0.41 -14.19 -3.58
N ASN A 202 -0.48 -12.87 -3.44
CA ASN A 202 0.20 -12.13 -2.38
C ASN A 202 -0.76 -11.60 -1.32
N ARG A 203 -2.02 -11.36 -1.69
CA ARG A 203 -2.97 -10.60 -0.88
C ARG A 203 -4.39 -11.12 -1.06
N VAL A 204 -5.15 -11.08 0.02
CA VAL A 204 -6.57 -11.39 0.07
C VAL A 204 -7.32 -10.15 0.58
N ALA A 205 -8.35 -9.73 -0.14
CA ALA A 205 -9.27 -8.68 0.28
C ALA A 205 -10.71 -9.22 0.32
N TYR A 206 -11.51 -8.73 1.25
CA TYR A 206 -12.89 -9.18 1.47
C TYR A 206 -13.91 -8.09 1.09
N VAL A 207 -14.96 -8.45 0.34
CA VAL A 207 -16.03 -7.53 -0.06
C VAL A 207 -16.95 -7.21 1.11
N LEU A 208 -17.04 -5.94 1.51
CA LEU A 208 -17.86 -5.49 2.64
C LEU A 208 -19.31 -5.16 2.24
N ASN A 209 -19.49 -4.51 1.09
CA ASN A 209 -20.74 -3.88 0.71
C ASN A 209 -21.71 -4.79 -0.07
N GLN A 210 -21.24 -5.96 -0.52
CA GLN A 210 -22.06 -6.95 -1.22
C GLN A 210 -21.93 -8.31 -0.56
N ARG A 211 -23.06 -8.98 -0.31
CA ARG A 211 -23.07 -10.35 0.21
C ARG A 211 -22.65 -11.34 -0.87
N LYS A 212 -23.37 -11.34 -1.99
CA LYS A 212 -23.09 -12.21 -3.13
C LYS A 212 -22.77 -11.36 -4.35
N LEU A 213 -21.64 -11.64 -4.97
CA LEU A 213 -21.28 -11.03 -6.24
C LEU A 213 -22.24 -11.53 -7.33
N SER A 214 -22.77 -10.62 -8.14
CA SER A 214 -23.71 -10.91 -9.23
C SER A 214 -23.04 -11.60 -10.43
N GLY A 215 -21.72 -11.56 -10.51
CA GLY A 215 -20.95 -12.09 -11.63
C GLY A 215 -19.44 -12.11 -11.40
N PRO A 216 -18.65 -12.40 -12.45
CA PRO A 216 -17.20 -12.35 -12.37
C PRO A 216 -16.71 -10.92 -12.14
N ILE A 217 -15.61 -10.78 -11.40
CA ILE A 217 -14.93 -9.48 -11.26
C ILE A 217 -14.19 -9.20 -12.56
N ILE A 218 -14.51 -8.09 -13.20
CA ILE A 218 -13.90 -7.62 -14.43
C ILE A 218 -12.90 -6.53 -14.07
N THR A 219 -11.72 -6.58 -14.70
CA THR A 219 -10.68 -5.56 -14.56
C THR A 219 -10.57 -4.72 -15.82
N TYR A 220 -10.23 -3.45 -15.65
CA TYR A 220 -10.10 -2.49 -16.74
C TYR A 220 -8.67 -1.94 -16.80
N PRO A 221 -8.24 -1.45 -17.97
CA PRO A 221 -7.04 -0.63 -18.05
C PRO A 221 -7.22 0.66 -17.24
N MET A 222 -6.21 1.00 -16.44
CA MET A 222 -6.17 2.24 -15.66
C MET A 222 -4.74 2.73 -15.52
N TYR A 223 -4.57 4.02 -15.74
CA TYR A 223 -3.31 4.74 -15.58
C TYR A 223 -3.50 5.92 -14.64
N ILE A 224 -2.40 6.48 -14.14
CA ILE A 224 -2.45 7.71 -13.33
C ILE A 224 -2.97 8.86 -14.21
N ASN A 225 -4.08 9.47 -13.78
CA ASN A 225 -4.65 10.68 -14.38
C ASN A 225 -5.29 11.53 -13.27
N ARG A 226 -5.78 12.72 -13.62
CA ARG A 226 -6.35 13.65 -12.63
C ARG A 226 -7.63 13.10 -11.98
N GLU A 227 -8.55 12.57 -12.76
CA GLU A 227 -9.84 12.03 -12.32
C GLU A 227 -9.65 10.93 -11.25
N ASN A 228 -8.81 9.94 -11.54
CA ASN A 228 -8.60 8.80 -10.66
C ASN A 228 -7.80 9.17 -9.41
N VAL A 229 -6.90 10.16 -9.52
CA VAL A 229 -6.17 10.68 -8.35
C VAL A 229 -7.09 11.49 -7.45
N ASP A 230 -7.99 12.29 -8.00
CA ASP A 230 -8.95 13.05 -7.22
C ASP A 230 -9.98 12.12 -6.54
N LEU A 231 -10.48 11.09 -7.24
CA LEU A 231 -11.31 10.04 -6.65
C LEU A 231 -10.58 9.32 -5.49
N LEU A 232 -9.30 8.94 -5.69
CA LEU A 232 -8.50 8.31 -4.65
C LEU A 232 -8.29 9.24 -3.44
N ARG A 233 -8.09 10.55 -3.65
CA ARG A 233 -7.97 11.52 -2.55
C ARG A 233 -9.25 11.61 -1.75
N GLU A 234 -10.40 11.65 -2.41
CA GLU A 234 -11.70 11.77 -1.76
C GLU A 234 -12.01 10.53 -0.91
N VAL A 235 -11.84 9.33 -1.47
CA VAL A 235 -12.06 8.10 -0.71
C VAL A 235 -11.03 7.88 0.39
N ASP A 236 -9.76 8.25 0.18
CA ASP A 236 -8.72 8.17 1.22
C ASP A 236 -9.02 9.12 2.38
N ASP A 237 -9.50 10.34 2.10
CA ASP A 237 -9.90 11.30 3.14
C ASP A 237 -11.06 10.77 4.00
N ILE A 238 -12.10 10.20 3.37
CA ILE A 238 -13.23 9.55 4.07
C ILE A 238 -12.69 8.41 4.97
N VAL A 239 -11.88 7.52 4.40
CA VAL A 239 -11.32 6.35 5.11
C VAL A 239 -10.42 6.78 6.28
N VAL A 240 -9.49 7.70 6.04
CA VAL A 240 -8.51 8.16 7.05
C VAL A 240 -9.22 8.91 8.17
N LYS A 241 -10.15 9.82 7.88
CA LYS A 241 -10.92 10.53 8.91
C LYS A 241 -11.68 9.56 9.81
N LYS A 242 -12.25 8.50 9.23
CA LYS A 242 -13.03 7.54 10.01
C LYS A 242 -12.13 6.57 10.79
N LEU A 243 -11.02 6.09 10.23
CA LEU A 243 -10.29 4.95 10.77
C LEU A 243 -8.90 5.25 11.36
N ASN A 244 -8.35 6.45 11.14
CA ASN A 244 -7.01 6.79 11.65
C ASN A 244 -7.05 7.12 13.15
N ARG A 245 -7.17 6.06 13.95
CA ARG A 245 -7.25 6.09 15.41
C ARG A 245 -6.53 4.88 15.98
N LYS A 246 -6.02 5.00 17.21
CA LYS A 246 -5.42 3.85 17.90
C LYS A 246 -6.45 2.71 18.04
N PRO A 247 -6.04 1.44 17.92
CA PRO A 247 -4.66 0.94 17.81
C PRO A 247 -4.08 0.91 16.37
N VAL A 248 -4.77 1.45 15.37
CA VAL A 248 -4.32 1.43 13.97
C VAL A 248 -3.05 2.29 13.80
N SER A 249 -1.98 1.67 13.30
CA SER A 249 -0.68 2.34 13.06
C SER A 249 -0.64 3.08 11.73
N GLN A 250 -1.32 2.54 10.72
CA GLN A 250 -1.52 3.19 9.43
C GLN A 250 -2.82 2.69 8.77
N VAL A 251 -3.54 3.59 8.12
CA VAL A 251 -4.74 3.31 7.33
C VAL A 251 -4.79 4.17 6.08
N PHE A 252 -5.27 3.59 4.99
CA PHE A 252 -5.44 4.28 3.71
C PHE A 252 -6.35 3.50 2.77
N ALA A 253 -6.82 4.19 1.73
CA ALA A 253 -7.52 3.61 0.61
C ALA A 253 -6.58 3.26 -0.55
N VAL A 254 -6.94 2.23 -1.32
CA VAL A 254 -6.28 1.82 -2.56
C VAL A 254 -7.34 1.72 -3.66
N LEU A 255 -7.13 2.43 -4.77
CA LEU A 255 -8.05 2.43 -5.91
C LEU A 255 -7.70 1.32 -6.89
N LEU A 256 -8.70 0.51 -7.24
CA LEU A 256 -8.59 -0.66 -8.10
C LEU A 256 -9.46 -0.49 -9.36
N PRO A 257 -8.95 -0.81 -10.56
CA PRO A 257 -9.71 -0.71 -11.79
C PRO A 257 -10.52 -1.98 -12.03
N MET A 258 -11.47 -2.27 -11.15
CA MET A 258 -12.27 -3.48 -11.21
C MET A 258 -13.67 -3.29 -10.66
N GLY A 259 -14.59 -4.16 -11.06
CA GLY A 259 -15.97 -4.23 -10.58
C GLY A 259 -16.69 -5.48 -11.09
N VAL A 260 -17.87 -5.74 -10.57
CA VAL A 260 -18.83 -6.73 -11.08
C VAL A 260 -19.92 -6.07 -11.92
N ASP A 261 -20.26 -4.82 -11.63
CA ASP A 261 -21.21 -4.06 -12.41
C ASP A 261 -20.51 -3.45 -13.64
N THR A 262 -20.94 -3.86 -14.82
CA THR A 262 -20.42 -3.29 -16.08
C THR A 262 -21.21 -2.07 -16.55
N SER A 263 -22.31 -1.74 -15.86
CA SER A 263 -23.09 -0.54 -16.13
C SER A 263 -22.36 0.69 -15.61
N ARG A 264 -22.31 1.75 -16.42
CA ARG A 264 -21.71 3.02 -16.00
C ARG A 264 -22.61 3.68 -14.93
N PRO A 265 -22.05 4.29 -13.87
CA PRO A 265 -20.68 4.80 -13.74
C PRO A 265 -19.68 3.89 -12.99
N LYS A 266 -20.11 2.74 -12.47
CA LYS A 266 -19.32 1.86 -11.58
C LYS A 266 -18.17 1.17 -12.30
N LYS A 267 -16.96 1.73 -12.21
CA LYS A 267 -15.75 1.20 -12.89
C LYS A 267 -14.60 0.89 -11.94
N TYR A 268 -14.69 1.35 -10.70
CA TYR A 268 -13.61 1.27 -9.74
C TYR A 268 -14.07 0.50 -8.50
N SER A 269 -13.12 -0.11 -7.82
CA SER A 269 -13.29 -0.64 -6.48
C SER A 269 -12.28 0.02 -5.56
N VAL A 270 -12.57 0.07 -4.28
CA VAL A 270 -11.64 0.58 -3.27
C VAL A 270 -11.30 -0.53 -2.28
N ALA A 271 -10.02 -0.67 -1.94
CA ALA A 271 -9.60 -1.48 -0.82
C ALA A 271 -9.17 -0.60 0.36
N ILE A 272 -9.73 -0.88 1.52
CA ILE A 272 -9.34 -0.28 2.79
C ILE A 272 -8.22 -1.14 3.38
N ARG A 273 -7.06 -0.52 3.59
CA ARG A 273 -5.91 -1.15 4.21
C ARG A 273 -5.67 -0.55 5.58
N THR A 274 -5.85 -1.36 6.63
CA THR A 274 -5.38 -1.04 7.98
C THR A 274 -4.18 -1.89 8.33
N ILE A 275 -3.27 -1.34 9.15
CA ILE A 275 -2.17 -2.10 9.73
C ILE A 275 -2.00 -1.73 11.21
N ILE A 276 -1.86 -2.75 12.04
CA ILE A 276 -1.42 -2.65 13.43
C ILE A 276 -0.02 -3.27 13.50
N THR A 277 0.94 -2.47 13.93
CA THR A 277 2.36 -2.84 13.98
C THR A 277 3.13 -1.93 14.94
N ASN A 278 4.20 -2.47 15.50
CA ASN A 278 5.15 -1.73 16.33
C ASN A 278 6.36 -1.23 15.54
N ASP A 279 6.79 -1.95 14.49
CA ASP A 279 8.05 -1.71 13.79
C ASP A 279 7.92 -1.62 12.26
N PHE A 280 6.71 -1.82 11.71
CA PHE A 280 6.41 -1.96 10.29
C PHE A 280 7.13 -3.10 9.57
N MET A 281 7.89 -3.96 10.27
CA MET A 281 8.51 -5.17 9.71
C MET A 281 7.51 -6.33 9.69
N THR A 282 6.70 -6.43 10.74
CA THR A 282 5.56 -7.35 10.80
C THR A 282 4.29 -6.59 11.16
N GLY A 283 3.13 -7.10 10.76
CA GLY A 283 1.87 -6.45 11.13
C GLY A 283 0.64 -7.23 10.69
N ARG A 284 -0.47 -6.93 11.35
CA ARG A 284 -1.78 -7.51 11.03
C ARG A 284 -2.79 -6.43 10.64
N PRO A 285 -3.79 -6.74 9.82
CA PRO A 285 -4.94 -5.86 9.66
C PRO A 285 -5.64 -5.65 11.01
N ALA A 286 -6.29 -4.50 11.15
CA ALA A 286 -7.12 -4.20 12.31
C ALA A 286 -8.41 -5.03 12.24
N PHE A 287 -8.82 -5.57 13.39
CA PHE A 287 -9.93 -6.51 13.48
C PHE A 287 -11.24 -5.75 13.59
N ILE A 288 -12.15 -5.96 12.64
CA ILE A 288 -13.47 -5.36 12.67
C ILE A 288 -14.35 -6.10 13.69
N GLY A 289 -14.96 -5.35 14.61
CA GLY A 289 -15.60 -5.85 15.83
C GLY A 289 -14.66 -5.99 17.03
N GLY A 290 -13.35 -5.78 16.84
CA GLY A 290 -12.34 -5.84 17.89
C GLY A 290 -11.57 -4.52 18.04
N ASP A 291 -10.60 -4.29 17.15
CA ASP A 291 -9.80 -3.05 17.12
C ASP A 291 -10.58 -1.86 16.54
N ILE A 292 -11.52 -2.14 15.63
CA ILE A 292 -12.40 -1.15 14.98
C ILE A 292 -13.84 -1.64 15.18
N SER A 293 -14.74 -0.80 15.67
CA SER A 293 -16.15 -1.16 15.86
C SER A 293 -16.85 -1.47 14.52
N LYS A 294 -17.80 -2.41 14.52
CA LYS A 294 -18.59 -2.73 13.32
C LYS A 294 -19.42 -1.53 12.83
N GLU A 295 -19.92 -0.72 13.76
CA GLU A 295 -20.76 0.46 13.50
C GLU A 295 -20.01 1.49 12.66
N ILE A 296 -18.79 1.86 13.06
CA ILE A 296 -17.92 2.76 12.28
C ILE A 296 -17.68 2.23 10.86
N MET A 297 -17.48 0.92 10.70
CA MET A 297 -17.27 0.32 9.38
C MET A 297 -18.54 0.34 8.54
N MET A 298 -19.71 0.11 9.14
CA MET A 298 -21.00 0.21 8.44
C MET A 298 -21.26 1.65 7.96
N GLU A 299 -21.01 2.63 8.83
CA GLU A 299 -21.11 4.05 8.44
C GLU A 299 -20.14 4.41 7.32
N LEU A 300 -18.89 3.95 7.40
CA LEU A 300 -17.87 4.19 6.38
C LEU A 300 -18.29 3.61 5.03
N VAL A 301 -18.76 2.37 5.01
CA VAL A 301 -19.24 1.71 3.79
C VAL A 301 -20.40 2.49 3.19
N ALA A 302 -21.40 2.85 4.00
CA ALA A 302 -22.55 3.62 3.53
C ALA A 302 -22.17 5.01 2.99
N GLU A 303 -21.21 5.68 3.63
CA GLU A 303 -20.71 7.00 3.22
C GLU A 303 -19.99 6.93 1.87
N ILE A 304 -19.17 5.91 1.64
CA ILE A 304 -18.51 5.69 0.35
C ILE A 304 -19.54 5.37 -0.75
N GLU A 305 -20.49 4.46 -0.50
CA GLU A 305 -21.53 4.11 -1.48
C GLU A 305 -22.41 5.29 -1.86
N HIS A 306 -22.70 6.17 -0.90
CA HIS A 306 -23.52 7.35 -1.14
C HIS A 306 -22.75 8.46 -1.88
N SER A 307 -21.51 8.72 -1.47
CA SER A 307 -20.76 9.87 -1.95
C SER A 307 -20.05 9.60 -3.29
N LEU A 308 -19.69 8.34 -3.56
CA LEU A 308 -18.82 7.95 -4.67
C LEU A 308 -19.48 6.88 -5.56
N PRO A 309 -20.42 7.26 -6.44
CA PRO A 309 -21.15 6.31 -7.30
C PRO A 309 -20.26 5.55 -8.31
N GLU A 310 -19.03 6.00 -8.54
CA GLU A 310 -18.03 5.34 -9.37
C GLU A 310 -17.45 4.06 -8.72
N ILE A 311 -17.59 3.92 -7.39
CA ILE A 311 -17.12 2.78 -6.60
C ILE A 311 -18.17 1.67 -6.61
N ASP A 312 -17.77 0.48 -7.07
CA ASP A 312 -18.60 -0.72 -7.10
C ASP A 312 -18.41 -1.59 -5.86
N LEU A 313 -17.17 -2.04 -5.63
CA LEU A 313 -16.82 -2.88 -4.49
C LEU A 313 -16.01 -2.10 -3.47
N ILE A 314 -16.39 -2.23 -2.21
CA ILE A 314 -15.63 -1.75 -1.06
C ILE A 314 -15.04 -2.98 -0.39
N LEU A 315 -13.72 -3.10 -0.49
CA LEU A 315 -12.94 -4.23 0.00
C LEU A 315 -12.22 -3.89 1.29
N TYR A 316 -11.97 -4.89 2.12
CA TYR A 316 -11.10 -4.79 3.29
C TYR A 316 -9.93 -5.76 3.15
N ASP A 317 -8.69 -5.27 3.28
CA ASP A 317 -7.51 -6.13 3.22
C ASP A 317 -7.36 -6.94 4.51
N VAL A 318 -7.41 -8.27 4.38
CA VAL A 318 -7.32 -9.21 5.51
C VAL A 318 -5.95 -9.87 5.62
N THR A 319 -4.95 -9.39 4.87
CA THR A 319 -3.62 -10.02 4.77
C THR A 319 -2.62 -9.42 5.74
N SER A 320 -1.85 -10.26 6.43
CA SER A 320 -0.75 -9.81 7.30
C SER A 320 0.52 -9.48 6.51
N LYS A 321 1.45 -8.75 7.15
CA LYS A 321 2.85 -8.61 6.73
C LYS A 321 3.72 -9.50 7.62
N PRO A 322 4.45 -10.50 7.08
CA PRO A 322 4.29 -11.15 5.76
C PRO A 322 2.98 -11.95 5.66
N PRO A 323 2.53 -12.41 4.45
CA PRO A 323 3.24 -12.44 3.15
C PRO A 323 3.04 -11.19 2.28
N ALA A 324 2.12 -10.31 2.65
CA ALA A 324 1.92 -9.06 1.96
C ALA A 324 2.85 -7.97 2.52
N THR A 325 2.86 -6.78 1.92
CA THR A 325 3.47 -5.60 2.56
C THR A 325 2.39 -4.64 3.10
N VAL A 326 2.82 -3.49 3.63
CA VAL A 326 1.89 -2.45 4.08
C VAL A 326 1.14 -1.88 2.89
N GLU A 327 1.87 -1.28 1.94
CA GLU A 327 1.33 -0.74 0.68
C GLU A 327 1.01 -1.86 -0.33
N TRP A 328 0.22 -1.56 -1.36
CA TRP A 328 -0.20 -2.55 -2.36
C TRP A 328 0.72 -2.62 -3.59
N GLN A 329 1.53 -1.58 -3.80
CA GLN A 329 2.58 -1.52 -4.82
C GLN A 329 3.88 -1.08 -4.17
#